data_AF-A0A1V9XUY3-F1
#
_entry.id   AF-A0A1V9XUY3-F1
#
_cell.length_a   1.000
_cell.length_b   1.000
_cell.length_c   1.000
_cell.angle_alpha   90.00
_cell.angle_beta   90.00
_cell.angle_gamma   90.00
#
_symmetry.space_group_name_H-M   'P 1'
#
loop_
_entity.id
_entity.type
_entity.pdbx_description
1 polymer ?
#
loop_
_entity_poly.entity_id
_entity_poly.type
_entity_poly.pdbx_seq_one_letter_code
_entity_poly.pdbx_strand_id
1 'polypeptide(L)'
;MVTMSHSSAESPIFMGFVVVLLNKKRILIVVTQLGPIGPPWLIFLVSLGPFKKVEPWNQRVIKNSATGYELRVASADGNISKTDEIAYNQTEMYEERFYTFTPLDYSSFLSKLANLLHLASSKVRGDLKEIIILHQHFLNSGSVKAHKSASAKWIKESNVVEFYLGFLDTSKDPAGQRGLFQSIAGVINREKTARLDKFLLNINDTTRVLPWPTKFKVLSPVKSTMRAIDVVAMTPPVPTALSLPSCK
;
A
#
# COMPACT_ATOMS: atom_id res chain seq x y z
N MET A 1 -40.27 13.28 18.94
CA MET A 1 -40.93 14.17 17.97
C MET A 1 -40.54 15.61 18.29
N VAL A 2 -39.46 16.09 17.68
CA VAL A 2 -39.23 17.47 17.22
C VAL A 2 -38.26 17.32 16.05
N THR A 3 -38.69 17.73 14.86
CA THR A 3 -37.93 17.79 13.62
C THR A 3 -37.44 19.21 13.41
N MET A 4 -36.18 19.38 13.02
CA MET A 4 -35.76 20.55 12.25
C MET A 4 -35.14 20.07 10.94
N SER A 5 -35.78 20.45 9.84
CA SER A 5 -35.42 20.15 8.47
C SER A 5 -34.45 21.19 7.94
N HIS A 6 -33.31 20.75 7.41
CA HIS A 6 -32.65 21.43 6.29
C HIS A 6 -32.33 20.41 5.20
N SER A 7 -32.82 20.75 4.01
CA SER A 7 -32.76 19.99 2.77
C SER A 7 -31.37 20.12 2.16
N SER A 8 -30.66 19.00 2.06
CA SER A 8 -29.82 18.67 0.89
C SER A 8 -29.65 17.15 0.87
N ALA A 9 -29.64 16.60 -0.34
CA ALA A 9 -29.74 15.16 -0.58
C ALA A 9 -28.48 14.40 -0.11
N GLU A 10 -28.48 13.94 1.14
CA GLU A 10 -27.60 12.85 1.59
C GLU A 10 -28.43 11.88 2.44
N SER A 11 -28.55 10.64 1.98
CA SER A 11 -29.17 9.55 2.73
C SER A 11 -28.38 9.30 4.04
N PRO A 12 -29.06 9.14 5.19
CA PRO A 12 -28.38 8.99 6.48
C PRO A 12 -27.64 7.64 6.54
N ILE A 13 -26.35 7.68 6.86
CA ILE A 13 -25.53 6.49 7.08
C ILE A 13 -25.89 5.91 8.44
N PHE A 14 -26.60 4.79 8.45
CA PHE A 14 -26.78 3.99 9.67
C PHE A 14 -25.59 3.04 9.84
N MET A 15 -24.88 3.16 10.98
CA MET A 15 -23.77 2.29 11.34
C MET A 15 -24.30 1.12 12.18
N GLY A 16 -24.42 -0.06 11.57
CA GLY A 16 -24.78 -1.30 12.26
C GLY A 16 -23.56 -2.17 12.51
N PHE A 17 -23.47 -2.78 13.70
CA PHE A 17 -22.42 -3.74 14.03
C PHE A 17 -22.95 -5.16 13.88
N VAL A 18 -22.29 -5.99 13.06
CA VAL A 18 -22.53 -7.44 13.05
C VAL A 18 -21.28 -8.12 13.59
N VAL A 19 -21.42 -8.73 14.78
CA VAL A 19 -20.37 -9.53 15.42
C VAL A 19 -20.57 -10.97 14.99
N VAL A 20 -19.65 -11.51 14.20
CA VAL A 20 -19.66 -12.92 13.81
C VAL A 20 -18.61 -13.67 14.62
N LEU A 21 -19.08 -14.59 15.46
CA LEU A 21 -18.25 -15.50 16.24
C LEU A 21 -17.83 -16.67 15.34
N LEU A 22 -16.55 -16.69 14.93
CA LEU A 22 -16.01 -17.76 14.09
C LEU A 22 -15.64 -19.01 14.91
N ASN A 23 -15.16 -18.87 16.16
CA ASN A 23 -15.05 -19.95 17.16
C ASN A 23 -14.71 -19.41 18.57
N LYS A 24 -14.73 -20.25 19.63
CA LYS A 24 -14.54 -19.89 21.07
C LYS A 24 -13.30 -19.05 21.45
N LYS A 25 -12.37 -18.80 20.52
CA LYS A 25 -11.14 -18.00 20.76
C LYS A 25 -10.91 -16.86 19.74
N ARG A 26 -11.79 -16.64 18.76
CA ARG A 26 -11.63 -15.59 17.74
C ARG A 26 -12.96 -14.92 17.41
N ILE A 27 -13.02 -13.62 17.65
CA ILE A 27 -14.16 -12.75 17.30
C ILE A 27 -13.73 -11.92 16.10
N LEU A 28 -14.48 -12.01 15.00
CA LEU A 28 -14.33 -11.11 13.86
C LEU A 28 -15.43 -10.05 13.96
N ILE A 29 -15.04 -8.82 14.22
CA ILE A 29 -15.95 -7.67 14.17
C ILE A 29 -15.90 -7.15 12.74
N VAL A 30 -16.97 -7.40 11.98
CA VAL A 30 -17.11 -6.87 10.63
C VAL A 30 -17.88 -5.56 10.74
N VAL A 31 -17.19 -4.45 10.51
CA VAL A 31 -17.82 -3.13 10.41
C VAL A 31 -18.32 -2.99 8.98
N THR A 32 -19.61 -3.20 8.74
CA THR A 32 -20.23 -2.97 7.43
C THR A 32 -20.90 -1.61 7.40
N GLN A 33 -20.43 -0.71 6.55
CA GLN A 33 -21.17 0.49 6.16
C GLN A 33 -22.35 0.04 5.28
N LEU A 34 -23.58 0.25 5.74
CA LEU A 34 -24.79 0.00 4.95
C LEU A 34 -24.99 1.12 3.92
N GLY A 35 -24.13 1.14 2.90
CA GLY A 35 -24.40 1.70 1.57
C GLY A 35 -24.53 0.56 0.57
N PRO A 36 -24.91 0.82 -0.70
CA PRO A 36 -25.13 -0.24 -1.69
C PRO A 36 -23.85 -1.07 -1.78
N ILE A 37 -23.98 -2.32 -1.35
CA ILE A 37 -22.92 -3.32 -1.28
C ILE A 37 -22.19 -3.28 -2.62
N GLY A 38 -20.91 -2.92 -2.60
CA GLY A 38 -20.04 -3.10 -3.76
C GLY A 38 -20.22 -4.54 -4.27
N PRO A 39 -20.37 -4.76 -5.58
CA PRO A 39 -20.92 -6.00 -6.11
C PRO A 39 -20.16 -7.23 -5.58
N PRO A 40 -20.84 -8.37 -5.28
CA PRO A 40 -20.29 -9.53 -4.55
C PRO A 40 -18.95 -10.10 -5.05
N TRP A 41 -18.57 -9.81 -6.30
CA TRP A 41 -17.26 -10.15 -6.83
C TRP A 41 -16.12 -9.36 -6.17
N LEU A 42 -16.34 -8.14 -5.72
CA LEU A 42 -15.32 -7.30 -5.06
C LEU A 42 -14.92 -7.87 -3.70
N ILE A 43 -15.89 -8.36 -2.91
CA ILE A 43 -15.66 -9.03 -1.62
C ILE A 43 -14.86 -10.32 -1.81
N PHE A 44 -15.16 -11.08 -2.86
CA PHE A 44 -14.41 -12.29 -3.21
C PHE A 44 -12.96 -12.02 -3.65
N LEU A 45 -12.70 -10.92 -4.35
CA LEU A 45 -11.33 -10.57 -4.70
C LEU A 45 -10.50 -10.14 -3.49
N VAL A 46 -11.14 -9.69 -2.41
CA VAL A 46 -10.50 -9.46 -1.10
C VAL A 46 -10.07 -10.78 -0.46
N SER A 47 -10.85 -11.86 -0.64
CA SER A 47 -10.52 -13.17 -0.07
C SER A 47 -9.45 -13.96 -0.85
N LEU A 48 -9.15 -13.58 -2.09
CA LEU A 48 -8.05 -14.17 -2.88
C LEU A 48 -6.65 -13.80 -2.36
N GLY A 49 -6.45 -12.60 -1.80
CA GLY A 49 -5.16 -12.18 -1.23
C GLY A 49 -4.62 -13.15 -0.17
N PRO A 50 -5.45 -13.55 0.82
CA PRO A 50 -5.12 -14.60 1.79
C PRO A 50 -4.82 -15.98 1.18
N PHE A 51 -5.50 -16.37 0.09
CA PHE A 51 -5.42 -17.71 -0.49
C PHE A 51 -4.04 -18.03 -1.08
N LYS A 52 -3.37 -17.04 -1.69
CA LYS A 52 -2.05 -17.22 -2.31
C LYS A 52 -0.89 -16.52 -1.58
N LYS A 53 -1.15 -15.82 -0.47
CA LYS A 53 -0.18 -14.91 0.18
C LYS A 53 0.38 -13.85 -0.79
N VAL A 54 -0.40 -13.50 -1.80
CA VAL A 54 -0.02 -12.51 -2.81
C VAL A 54 -0.61 -11.17 -2.40
N GLU A 55 0.26 -10.20 -2.20
CA GLU A 55 -0.13 -8.83 -1.88
C GLU A 55 -0.79 -8.17 -3.11
N PRO A 56 -2.00 -7.59 -2.98
CA PRO A 56 -2.76 -7.06 -4.11
C PRO A 56 -2.36 -5.64 -4.54
N TRP A 57 -1.37 -5.01 -3.89
CA TRP A 57 -1.11 -3.57 -3.99
C TRP A 57 -0.82 -3.10 -5.42
N ASN A 58 -0.12 -3.89 -6.22
CA ASN A 58 0.28 -3.55 -7.59
C ASN A 58 -0.55 -4.29 -8.66
N GLN A 59 -1.81 -4.61 -8.36
CA GLN A 59 -2.65 -5.42 -9.23
C GLN A 59 -3.94 -4.70 -9.60
N ARG A 60 -4.46 -4.99 -10.80
CA ARG A 60 -5.84 -4.71 -11.18
C ARG A 60 -6.59 -6.00 -11.42
N VAL A 61 -7.91 -5.91 -11.28
CA VAL A 61 -8.78 -7.04 -11.60
C VAL A 61 -9.68 -6.70 -12.76
N ILE A 62 -9.66 -7.57 -13.76
CA ILE A 62 -10.48 -7.48 -14.95
C ILE A 62 -11.41 -8.68 -14.93
N LYS A 63 -12.71 -8.43 -15.05
CA LYS A 63 -13.71 -9.50 -15.15
C LYS A 63 -13.89 -9.84 -16.63
N ASN A 64 -13.46 -11.03 -17.03
CA ASN A 64 -13.54 -11.50 -18.42
C ASN A 64 -14.85 -12.24 -18.70
N SER A 65 -15.43 -12.89 -17.69
CA SER A 65 -16.74 -13.57 -17.78
C SER A 65 -17.47 -13.56 -16.44
N ALA A 66 -18.64 -14.20 -16.35
CA ALA A 66 -19.38 -14.30 -15.09
C ALA A 66 -18.54 -14.92 -13.95
N THR A 67 -17.71 -15.92 -14.29
CA THR A 67 -16.87 -16.68 -13.36
C THR A 67 -15.37 -16.49 -13.59
N GLY A 68 -14.95 -15.82 -14.67
CA GLY A 68 -13.55 -15.64 -15.06
C GLY A 68 -12.99 -14.25 -14.75
N TYR A 69 -11.86 -14.23 -14.05
CA TYR A 69 -11.18 -13.03 -13.59
C TYR A 69 -9.69 -13.05 -14.01
N GLU A 70 -9.18 -11.90 -14.41
CA GLU A 70 -7.77 -11.68 -14.67
C GLU A 70 -7.21 -10.76 -13.58
N LEU A 71 -6.15 -11.21 -12.92
CA LEU A 71 -5.40 -10.46 -11.91
C LEU A 71 -4.13 -9.93 -12.59
N ARG A 72 -4.22 -8.74 -13.16
CA ARG A 72 -3.14 -8.15 -13.94
C ARG A 72 -2.16 -7.42 -13.01
N VAL A 73 -0.92 -7.88 -13.00
CA VAL A 73 0.17 -7.37 -12.17
C VAL A 73 0.96 -6.32 -12.94
N ALA A 74 1.23 -5.19 -12.30
CA ALA A 74 2.04 -4.12 -12.85
C ALA A 74 3.51 -4.54 -12.95
N SER A 75 4.03 -4.63 -14.17
CA SER A 75 5.42 -5.00 -14.45
C SER A 75 5.86 -4.45 -15.82
N ALA A 76 7.16 -4.18 -15.99
CA ALA A 76 7.74 -3.65 -17.22
C ALA A 76 8.16 -4.76 -18.19
N ASP A 77 8.81 -5.80 -17.66
CA ASP A 77 9.15 -6.99 -18.41
C ASP A 77 8.32 -8.16 -17.86
N GLY A 78 7.77 -8.98 -18.74
CA GLY A 78 6.99 -10.17 -18.36
C GLY A 78 7.86 -11.26 -17.74
N ASN A 79 9.13 -10.95 -17.47
CA ASN A 79 10.12 -11.80 -16.85
C ASN A 79 9.95 -11.72 -15.33
N ILE A 80 8.76 -12.08 -14.86
CA ILE A 80 8.54 -12.21 -13.43
C ILE A 80 9.38 -13.40 -12.99
N SER A 81 10.48 -13.10 -12.31
CA SER A 81 11.21 -14.11 -11.57
C SER A 81 10.19 -14.91 -10.76
N LYS A 82 10.39 -16.23 -10.61
CA LYS A 82 9.54 -17.12 -9.80
C LYS A 82 9.53 -16.75 -8.30
N THR A 83 9.87 -15.51 -7.96
CA THR A 83 10.23 -14.99 -6.65
C THR A 83 9.05 -14.82 -5.70
N ASP A 84 7.81 -14.82 -6.21
CA ASP A 84 6.60 -14.59 -5.40
C ASP A 84 5.58 -15.74 -5.45
N GLU A 85 5.98 -16.96 -5.84
CA GLU A 85 5.10 -18.15 -5.90
C GLU A 85 3.85 -18.00 -6.81
N ILE A 86 3.79 -16.94 -7.62
CA ILE A 86 2.71 -16.70 -8.58
C ILE A 86 2.99 -17.46 -9.87
N ALA A 87 2.07 -18.36 -10.23
CA ALA A 87 2.04 -18.99 -11.54
C ALA A 87 1.36 -18.06 -12.57
N TYR A 88 2.16 -17.32 -13.32
CA TYR A 88 1.66 -16.41 -14.36
C TYR A 88 1.15 -17.17 -15.58
N ASN A 89 0.13 -16.59 -16.23
CA ASN A 89 -0.54 -17.11 -17.42
C ASN A 89 -1.10 -18.53 -17.25
N GLN A 90 -1.33 -18.94 -16.00
CA GLN A 90 -2.02 -20.18 -15.65
C GLN A 90 -3.37 -19.83 -15.03
N THR A 91 -4.42 -20.46 -15.55
CA THR A 91 -5.76 -20.32 -14.99
C THR A 91 -5.94 -21.34 -13.89
N GLU A 92 -6.38 -20.87 -12.74
CA GLU A 92 -6.66 -21.69 -11.58
C GLU A 92 -8.10 -21.48 -11.12
N MET A 93 -8.63 -22.44 -10.37
CA MET A 93 -10.00 -22.41 -9.88
C MET A 93 -10.02 -22.25 -8.36
N TYR A 94 -10.88 -21.38 -7.85
CA TYR A 94 -11.10 -21.13 -6.43
C TYR A 94 -12.54 -20.70 -6.22
N GLU A 95 -13.25 -21.39 -5.33
CA GLU A 95 -14.69 -21.22 -5.07
C GLU A 95 -15.52 -21.09 -6.38
N GLU A 96 -15.36 -22.06 -7.29
CA GLU A 96 -16.09 -22.14 -8.57
C GLU A 96 -15.86 -20.95 -9.53
N ARG A 97 -14.79 -20.17 -9.29
CA ARG A 97 -14.37 -19.07 -10.14
C ARG A 97 -12.97 -19.32 -10.68
N PHE A 98 -12.74 -18.88 -11.91
CA PHE A 98 -11.48 -19.01 -12.61
C PHE A 98 -10.69 -17.71 -12.51
N TYR A 99 -9.43 -17.80 -12.14
CA TYR A 99 -8.53 -16.65 -12.06
C TYR A 99 -7.24 -16.92 -12.80
N THR A 100 -6.71 -15.88 -13.45
CA THR A 100 -5.42 -15.95 -14.15
C THR A 100 -4.59 -14.75 -13.75
N PHE A 101 -3.38 -14.98 -13.24
CA PHE A 101 -2.41 -13.90 -13.02
C PHE A 101 -1.72 -13.58 -14.34
N THR A 102 -1.76 -12.33 -14.77
CA THR A 102 -1.09 -11.88 -16.00
C THR A 102 -0.15 -10.74 -15.66
N PRO A 103 1.05 -10.66 -16.26
CA PRO A 103 1.95 -9.54 -16.03
C PRO A 103 1.67 -8.37 -16.99
N LEU A 104 2.61 -7.42 -17.02
CA LEU A 104 2.70 -6.34 -18.01
C LEU A 104 1.65 -5.24 -17.88
N ASP A 105 0.98 -5.09 -16.72
CA ASP A 105 0.17 -3.89 -16.52
C ASP A 105 1.06 -2.65 -16.54
N TYR A 106 0.65 -1.62 -17.28
CA TYR A 106 1.40 -0.37 -17.45
C TYR A 106 2.82 -0.51 -17.99
N SER A 107 3.15 -1.63 -18.67
CA SER A 107 4.51 -1.96 -19.11
C SER A 107 5.25 -0.81 -19.81
N SER A 108 4.63 -0.15 -20.79
CA SER A 108 5.23 0.99 -21.50
C SER A 108 5.68 2.13 -20.57
N PHE A 109 4.88 2.46 -19.55
CA PHE A 109 5.24 3.48 -18.55
C PHE A 109 6.32 2.96 -17.61
N LEU A 110 6.18 1.73 -17.10
CA LEU A 110 7.10 1.15 -16.13
C LEU A 110 8.48 0.88 -16.73
N SER A 111 8.58 0.49 -18.00
CA SER A 111 9.87 0.31 -18.70
C SER A 111 10.63 1.62 -18.79
N LYS A 112 9.94 2.73 -19.12
CA LYS A 112 10.57 4.06 -19.16
C LYS A 112 11.08 4.45 -17.78
N LEU A 113 10.26 4.25 -16.74
CA LEU A 113 10.63 4.58 -15.38
C LEU A 113 11.80 3.73 -14.87
N ALA A 114 11.77 2.41 -15.11
CA ALA A 114 12.85 1.51 -14.75
C ALA A 114 14.18 1.88 -15.44
N ASN A 115 14.13 2.30 -16.71
CA ASN A 115 15.30 2.83 -17.42
C ASN A 115 15.83 4.12 -16.80
N LEU A 116 14.95 5.03 -16.37
CA LEU A 116 15.36 6.24 -15.65
C LEU A 116 16.02 5.90 -14.30
N LEU A 117 15.49 4.93 -13.56
CA LEU A 117 16.12 4.45 -12.33
C LEU A 117 17.48 3.80 -12.59
N HIS A 118 17.61 3.05 -13.68
CA HIS A 118 18.89 2.47 -14.08
C HIS A 118 19.95 3.57 -14.26
N LEU A 119 19.62 4.61 -15.03
CA LEU A 119 20.50 5.76 -15.25
C LEU A 119 20.82 6.48 -13.93
N ALA A 120 19.82 6.71 -13.08
CA ALA A 120 20.00 7.34 -11.78
C ALA A 120 20.92 6.53 -10.85
N SER A 121 20.82 5.19 -10.85
CA SER A 121 21.64 4.29 -10.03
C SER A 121 23.15 4.44 -10.32
N SER A 122 23.51 4.86 -11.54
CA SER A 122 24.91 5.12 -11.92
C SER A 122 25.48 6.41 -11.31
N LYS A 123 24.61 7.32 -10.86
CA LYS A 123 24.97 8.65 -10.33
C LYS A 123 24.97 8.70 -8.80
N VAL A 124 24.43 7.69 -8.14
CA VAL A 124 24.38 7.59 -6.68
C VAL A 124 25.29 6.47 -6.16
N ARG A 125 25.55 6.46 -4.86
CA ARG A 125 26.40 5.49 -4.18
C ARG A 125 25.77 5.05 -2.86
N GLY A 126 26.34 4.01 -2.23
CA GLY A 126 25.88 3.51 -0.93
C GLY A 126 24.45 2.99 -0.95
N ASP A 127 23.75 3.13 0.17
CA ASP A 127 22.41 2.56 0.35
C ASP A 127 21.38 3.09 -0.64
N LEU A 128 21.47 4.37 -1.04
CA LEU A 128 20.58 4.96 -2.04
C LEU A 128 20.66 4.22 -3.39
N LYS A 129 21.86 3.80 -3.80
CA LYS A 129 22.03 3.04 -5.04
C LYS A 129 21.29 1.70 -4.98
N GLU A 130 21.40 1.00 -3.85
CA GLU A 130 20.75 -0.29 -3.67
C GLU A 130 19.22 -0.16 -3.58
N ILE A 131 18.71 0.89 -2.93
CA ILE A 131 17.27 1.19 -2.89
C ILE A 131 16.74 1.43 -4.32
N ILE A 132 17.44 2.22 -5.12
CA ILE A 132 17.05 2.49 -6.52
C ILE A 132 17.07 1.19 -7.35
N ILE A 133 18.07 0.34 -7.17
CA ILE A 133 18.16 -0.96 -7.87
C ILE A 133 16.99 -1.88 -7.47
N LEU A 134 16.63 -1.92 -6.18
CA LEU A 134 15.50 -2.72 -5.71
C LEU A 134 14.16 -2.19 -6.24
N HIS A 135 13.98 -0.86 -6.28
CA HIS A 135 12.82 -0.24 -6.95
C HIS A 135 12.81 -0.52 -8.46
N GLN A 136 13.95 -0.48 -9.14
CA GLN A 136 14.05 -0.87 -10.54
C GLN A 136 13.62 -2.32 -10.75
N HIS A 137 14.10 -3.24 -9.90
CA HIS A 137 13.70 -4.64 -9.96
C HIS A 137 12.20 -4.83 -9.72
N PHE A 138 11.62 -4.09 -8.77
CA PHE A 138 10.18 -4.06 -8.55
C PHE A 138 9.40 -3.59 -9.78
N LEU A 139 9.81 -2.49 -10.42
CA LEU A 139 9.13 -1.97 -11.61
C LEU A 139 9.23 -2.94 -12.79
N ASN A 140 10.38 -3.59 -12.95
CA ASN A 140 10.58 -4.57 -14.02
C ASN A 140 9.71 -5.81 -13.81
N SER A 141 9.86 -6.48 -12.67
CA SER A 141 9.26 -7.78 -12.41
C SER A 141 7.84 -7.75 -11.84
N GLY A 142 7.42 -6.63 -11.25
CA GLY A 142 6.23 -6.56 -10.40
C GLY A 142 6.39 -7.19 -9.01
N SER A 143 7.62 -7.52 -8.58
CA SER A 143 7.82 -8.25 -7.32
C SER A 143 7.61 -7.39 -6.08
N VAL A 144 6.53 -7.68 -5.33
CA VAL A 144 6.23 -6.99 -4.07
C VAL A 144 7.32 -7.27 -3.03
N LYS A 145 7.97 -8.44 -3.08
CA LYS A 145 9.13 -8.74 -2.23
C LYS A 145 10.29 -7.78 -2.49
N ALA A 146 10.60 -7.49 -3.75
CA ALA A 146 11.62 -6.49 -4.10
C ALA A 146 11.27 -5.09 -3.57
N HIS A 147 10.00 -4.70 -3.66
CA HIS A 147 9.51 -3.44 -3.08
C HIS A 147 9.68 -3.40 -1.57
N LYS A 148 9.24 -4.43 -0.85
CA LYS A 148 9.42 -4.56 0.61
C LYS A 148 10.89 -4.54 1.02
N SER A 149 11.78 -5.18 0.25
CA SER A 149 13.23 -5.11 0.47
C SER A 149 13.77 -3.69 0.31
N ALA A 150 13.30 -2.95 -0.71
CA ALA A 150 13.64 -1.54 -0.88
C ALA A 150 13.16 -0.72 0.32
N SER A 151 11.91 -0.91 0.76
CA SER A 151 11.33 -0.24 1.94
C SER A 151 12.10 -0.52 3.21
N ALA A 152 12.47 -1.78 3.46
CA ALA A 152 13.23 -2.16 4.65
C ALA A 152 14.61 -1.51 4.69
N LYS A 153 15.23 -1.30 3.53
CA LYS A 153 16.50 -0.57 3.43
C LYS A 153 16.32 0.94 3.58
N TRP A 154 15.28 1.48 2.96
CA TRP A 154 14.88 2.89 3.02
C TRP A 154 14.59 3.39 4.45
N ILE A 155 13.93 2.57 5.28
CA ILE A 155 13.68 2.90 6.70
C ILE A 155 15.00 3.06 7.49
N LYS A 156 16.02 2.27 7.14
CA LYS A 156 17.28 2.19 7.92
C LYS A 156 18.33 3.21 7.51
N GLU A 157 18.22 3.79 6.32
CA GLU A 157 19.23 4.71 5.80
C GLU A 157 19.05 6.15 6.30
N SER A 158 20.08 6.97 6.09
CA SER A 158 20.04 8.42 6.28
C SER A 158 20.78 9.12 5.13
N ASN A 159 20.12 9.21 3.98
CA ASN A 159 20.62 9.83 2.76
C ASN A 159 20.27 11.32 2.74
N VAL A 160 21.06 12.14 2.04
CA VAL A 160 20.71 13.57 1.83
C VAL A 160 19.54 13.72 0.85
N VAL A 161 19.44 12.80 -0.10
CA VAL A 161 18.37 12.73 -1.08
C VAL A 161 17.38 11.67 -0.62
N GLU A 162 16.13 12.08 -0.49
CA GLU A 162 15.00 11.22 -0.21
C GLU A 162 14.39 10.76 -1.54
N PHE A 163 14.24 9.45 -1.71
CA PHE A 163 13.60 8.88 -2.89
C PHE A 163 12.80 7.63 -2.53
N TYR A 164 11.54 7.61 -2.93
CA TYR A 164 10.67 6.46 -2.70
C TYR A 164 9.57 6.40 -3.75
N LEU A 165 9.21 5.19 -4.21
CA LEU A 165 8.09 5.00 -5.13
C LEU A 165 7.39 3.66 -4.94
N GLY A 166 6.19 3.55 -5.48
CA GLY A 166 5.46 2.29 -5.63
C GLY A 166 3.96 2.48 -5.63
N PHE A 167 3.21 1.41 -5.43
CA PHE A 167 1.77 1.45 -5.24
C PHE A 167 1.48 1.56 -3.73
N LEU A 168 1.29 2.78 -3.22
CA LEU A 168 1.44 3.11 -1.80
C LEU A 168 0.13 3.42 -1.07
N ASP A 169 -0.84 4.04 -1.74
CA ASP A 169 -2.05 4.55 -1.11
C ASP A 169 -3.29 3.77 -1.57
N THR A 170 -3.91 3.02 -0.67
CA THR A 170 -5.11 2.22 -0.98
C THR A 170 -6.42 2.97 -0.79
N SER A 171 -6.38 4.25 -0.39
CA SER A 171 -7.58 5.06 -0.11
C SER A 171 -8.52 5.22 -1.31
N LYS A 172 -7.99 5.07 -2.53
CA LYS A 172 -8.74 5.17 -3.78
C LYS A 172 -9.32 3.84 -4.27
N ASP A 173 -8.87 2.71 -3.73
CA ASP A 173 -9.47 1.42 -4.07
C ASP A 173 -10.75 1.21 -3.27
N PRO A 174 -11.92 0.98 -3.90
CA PRO A 174 -13.15 0.67 -3.18
C PRO A 174 -13.03 -0.56 -2.26
N ALA A 175 -12.11 -1.48 -2.58
CA ALA A 175 -11.81 -2.65 -1.74
C ALA A 175 -10.69 -2.40 -0.71
N GLY A 176 -10.09 -1.21 -0.68
CA GLY A 176 -9.05 -0.80 0.26
C GLY A 176 -7.73 -1.58 0.17
N GLN A 177 -7.49 -2.28 -0.94
CA GLN A 177 -6.37 -3.22 -1.09
C GLN A 177 -5.37 -2.84 -2.16
N ARG A 178 -5.78 -2.19 -3.24
CA ARG A 178 -4.89 -1.85 -4.37
C ARG A 178 -4.32 -0.46 -4.14
N GLY A 179 -3.02 -0.33 -4.31
CA GLY A 179 -2.34 0.95 -4.12
C GLY A 179 -2.47 1.83 -5.36
N LEU A 180 -2.61 3.12 -5.14
CA LEU A 180 -2.34 4.15 -6.13
C LEU A 180 -0.83 4.27 -6.31
N PHE A 181 -0.36 4.36 -7.55
CA PHE A 181 1.05 4.61 -7.81
C PHE A 181 1.43 6.01 -7.32
N GLN A 182 2.44 6.09 -6.46
CA GLN A 182 2.99 7.33 -5.94
C GLN A 182 4.53 7.29 -5.98
N SER A 183 5.15 8.46 -6.13
CA SER A 183 6.58 8.63 -6.00
C SER A 183 6.94 10.00 -5.44
N ILE A 184 8.02 10.05 -4.67
CA ILE A 184 8.60 11.26 -4.11
C ILE A 184 10.11 11.27 -4.34
N ALA A 185 10.63 12.44 -4.73
CA ALA A 185 12.04 12.75 -4.76
C ALA A 185 12.25 14.14 -4.14
N GLY A 186 13.18 14.25 -3.20
CA GLY A 186 13.45 15.51 -2.51
C GLY A 186 14.76 15.51 -1.75
N VAL A 187 15.03 16.61 -1.08
CA VAL A 187 16.23 16.77 -0.26
C VAL A 187 15.82 16.86 1.20
N ILE A 188 16.53 16.15 2.08
CA ILE A 188 16.27 16.22 3.51
C ILE A 188 16.66 17.59 4.06
N ASN A 189 15.69 18.27 4.66
CA ASN A 189 15.91 19.47 5.44
C ASN A 189 16.36 19.10 6.85
N ARG A 190 17.69 19.16 7.09
CA ARG A 190 18.29 18.73 8.36
C ARG A 190 17.82 19.56 9.56
N GLU A 191 17.62 20.86 9.38
CA GLU A 191 17.20 21.76 10.46
C GLU A 191 15.77 21.43 10.92
N LYS A 192 14.83 21.31 9.97
CA LYS A 192 13.45 20.94 10.29
C LYS A 192 13.37 19.51 10.83
N THR A 193 14.15 18.58 10.27
CA THR A 193 14.24 17.19 10.76
C THR A 193 14.69 17.15 12.21
N ALA A 194 15.73 17.90 12.60
CA ALA A 194 16.18 17.95 13.99
C ALA A 194 15.11 18.49 14.97
N ARG A 195 14.22 19.38 14.51
CA ARG A 195 13.06 19.83 15.32
C ARG A 195 12.02 18.72 15.48
N LEU A 196 11.77 17.94 14.42
CA LEU A 196 10.88 16.77 14.45
C LEU A 196 11.44 15.65 15.35
N ASP A 197 12.75 15.44 15.36
CA ASP A 197 13.39 14.47 16.26
C ASP A 197 13.17 14.84 17.73
N LYS A 198 13.28 16.14 18.08
CA LYS A 198 12.95 16.62 19.44
C LYS A 198 11.47 16.40 19.79
N PHE A 199 10.57 16.59 18.82
CA PHE A 199 9.15 16.30 19.01
C PHE A 199 8.89 14.80 19.26
N LEU A 200 9.53 13.92 18.48
CA LEU A 200 9.43 12.47 18.64
C LEU A 200 9.91 11.98 20.01
N LEU A 201 10.99 12.56 20.54
CA LEU A 201 11.50 12.23 21.87
C LEU A 201 10.43 12.49 22.97
N ASN A 202 9.66 13.55 22.82
CA ASN A 202 8.60 13.91 23.78
C ASN A 202 7.29 13.13 23.56
N ILE A 203 7.10 12.50 22.39
CA ILE A 203 5.85 11.82 22.03
C ILE A 203 5.61 10.55 22.88
N ASN A 204 6.67 9.88 23.32
CA ASN A 204 6.55 8.66 24.11
C ASN A 204 5.76 8.90 25.41
N ASP A 205 5.87 10.09 26.01
CA ASP A 205 5.10 10.47 27.19
C ASP A 205 3.62 10.76 26.85
N THR A 206 3.34 11.29 25.66
CA THR A 206 1.96 11.59 25.22
C THR A 206 1.13 10.35 24.89
N THR A 207 1.77 9.25 24.46
CA THR A 207 1.04 7.99 24.17
C THR A 207 0.36 7.38 25.41
N ARG A 208 0.81 7.76 26.61
CA ARG A 208 0.17 7.38 27.88
C ARG A 208 -1.19 8.05 28.06
N VAL A 209 -1.35 9.28 27.54
CA VAL A 209 -2.56 10.12 27.70
C VAL A 209 -3.69 9.73 26.74
N LEU A 210 -3.39 8.94 25.71
CA LEU A 210 -4.40 8.50 24.75
C LEU A 210 -5.48 7.64 25.45
N PRO A 211 -6.78 7.82 25.11
CA PRO A 211 -7.91 7.29 25.88
C PRO A 211 -8.12 5.77 25.72
N TRP A 212 -7.24 5.07 25.00
CA TRP A 212 -7.34 3.62 24.81
C TRP A 212 -6.70 2.83 25.97
N PRO A 213 -7.32 1.72 26.40
CA PRO A 213 -6.73 0.80 27.37
C PRO A 213 -5.36 0.27 26.92
N THR A 214 -4.45 0.03 27.86
CA THR A 214 -3.08 -0.42 27.59
C THR A 214 -3.00 -1.68 26.72
N LYS A 215 -3.99 -2.58 26.79
CA LYS A 215 -4.05 -3.80 25.95
C LYS A 215 -4.15 -3.53 24.44
N PHE A 216 -4.55 -2.33 24.04
CA PHE A 216 -4.59 -1.89 22.64
C PHE A 216 -3.40 -1.01 22.25
N LYS A 217 -2.53 -0.67 23.21
CA LYS A 217 -1.28 0.05 22.93
C LYS A 217 -0.25 -0.95 22.42
N VAL A 218 0.53 -0.52 21.42
CA VAL A 218 1.62 -1.35 20.88
C VAL A 218 2.64 -1.63 21.99
N LEU A 219 2.93 -2.91 22.25
CA LEU A 219 3.71 -3.36 23.40
C LEU A 219 5.18 -2.90 23.39
N SER A 220 5.71 -2.58 22.21
CA SER A 220 7.03 -2.00 22.03
C SER A 220 6.95 -0.96 20.92
N PRO A 221 6.95 0.35 21.21
CA PRO A 221 6.92 1.36 20.18
C PRO A 221 8.18 1.20 19.32
N VAL A 222 7.98 0.82 18.05
CA VAL A 222 9.04 0.87 17.04
C VAL A 222 9.53 2.31 16.98
N LYS A 223 10.85 2.53 17.04
CA LYS A 223 11.46 3.85 16.91
C LYS A 223 11.01 4.46 15.58
N SER A 224 10.01 5.31 15.64
CA SER A 224 9.49 6.03 14.48
C SER A 224 10.47 7.15 14.16
N THR A 225 10.74 7.37 12.87
CA THR A 225 11.56 8.47 12.39
C THR A 225 10.66 9.44 11.63
N MET A 226 10.96 10.73 11.73
CA MET A 226 10.27 11.77 10.97
C MET A 226 11.32 12.56 10.20
N ARG A 227 11.11 12.74 8.90
CA ARG A 227 12.02 13.49 8.03
C ARG A 227 11.27 14.65 7.41
N ALA A 228 11.84 15.85 7.49
CA ALA A 228 11.35 16.99 6.74
C ALA A 228 12.03 16.99 5.36
N ILE A 229 11.23 16.98 4.30
CA ILE A 229 11.71 16.85 2.92
C ILE A 229 11.31 18.10 2.15
N ASP A 230 12.28 18.78 1.56
CA ASP A 230 12.02 19.82 0.56
C ASP A 230 11.85 19.10 -0.79
N VAL A 231 10.59 18.98 -1.23
CA VAL A 231 10.20 18.15 -2.39
C VAL A 231 10.64 18.78 -3.70
N VAL A 232 11.32 18.01 -4.54
CA VAL A 232 11.73 18.41 -5.89
C VAL A 232 10.71 17.90 -6.92
N ALA A 233 10.28 16.65 -6.78
CA ALA A 233 9.29 16.04 -7.67
C ALA A 233 8.42 15.05 -6.89
N MET A 234 7.12 15.05 -7.19
CA MET A 234 6.15 14.16 -6.56
C MET A 234 4.99 13.91 -7.49
N THR A 235 4.53 12.66 -7.54
CA THR A 235 3.34 12.28 -8.32
C THR A 235 2.58 11.16 -7.61
N PRO A 236 1.25 11.24 -7.49
CA PRO A 236 0.46 12.46 -7.60
C PRO A 236 0.84 13.44 -6.46
N PRO A 237 0.41 14.71 -6.52
CA PRO A 237 0.54 15.61 -5.37
C PRO A 237 -0.17 15.01 -4.16
N VAL A 238 0.56 14.74 -3.07
CA VAL A 238 0.03 14.29 -1.79
C VAL A 238 0.04 15.44 -0.77
N PRO A 239 -0.80 15.38 0.28
CA PRO A 239 -0.85 16.40 1.33
C PRO A 239 0.49 16.56 2.09
N THR A 240 0.56 17.59 2.93
CA THR A 240 1.75 18.11 3.65
C THR A 240 2.57 17.06 4.42
N ALA A 241 2.02 15.87 4.70
CA ALA A 241 2.71 14.80 5.40
C ALA A 241 2.26 13.42 4.89
N LEU A 242 3.18 12.44 4.97
CA LEU A 242 2.95 11.06 4.55
C LEU A 242 3.56 10.10 5.58
N SER A 243 2.91 8.95 5.80
CA SER A 243 3.44 7.86 6.64
C SER A 243 3.75 6.66 5.75
N LEU A 244 5.01 6.23 5.74
CA LEU A 244 5.51 5.15 4.90
C LEU A 244 6.48 4.24 5.68
N PRO A 245 6.64 2.98 5.25
CA PRO A 245 5.92 2.34 4.15
C PRO A 245 4.52 1.85 4.58
N SER A 246 3.60 1.74 3.62
CA SER A 246 2.25 1.21 3.87
C SER A 246 2.21 -0.32 4.08
N CYS A 247 3.34 -1.01 3.87
CA CYS A 247 3.47 -2.44 4.12
C CYS A 247 3.55 -2.71 5.63
N LYS A 248 2.62 -3.52 6.15
CA LYS A 248 2.65 -4.01 7.55
C LYS A 248 3.65 -5.13 7.74
#